data_AF-A0A3A4SMS4-F1
#
_entry.id   AF-A0A3A4SMS4-F1
#
_cell.length_a   1.000
_cell.length_b   1.000
_cell.length_c   1.000
_cell.angle_alpha   90.00
_cell.angle_beta   90.00
_cell.angle_gamma   90.00
#
_symmetry.space_group_name_H-M   'P 1'
#
loop_
_entity.id
_entity.type
_entity.pdbx_description
1 polymer ?
#
loop_
_entity_poly.entity_id
_entity_poly.type
_entity_poly.pdbx_seq_one_letter_code
_entity_poly.pdbx_strand_id
1 'polypeptide(L)'
;MIILCLLFMSLFLVACEKEKKQGKLSIAEQTFHMRQDTENTFTIDAKGKIRNIGDVDVKNVVVTGYCRSCPGLWGVGQWQTSPDLERMPQQKDTINYIAAGGEESFSFTEVADYLLTADRKTPELPEKLEAVIESFETVE
;
A
#
# COMPACT_ATOMS: atom_id res chain seq x y z
N MET A 1 7.13 -48.85 36.54
CA MET A 1 6.18 -47.80 36.11
C MET A 1 6.80 -46.40 36.00
N ILE A 2 8.06 -46.18 36.41
CA ILE A 2 8.74 -44.87 36.32
C ILE A 2 9.50 -44.69 35.00
N ILE A 3 9.95 -45.79 34.38
CA ILE A 3 10.74 -45.78 33.14
C ILE A 3 9.88 -45.42 31.91
N LEU A 4 8.59 -45.72 31.92
CA LEU A 4 7.67 -45.41 30.81
C LEU A 4 7.32 -43.91 30.74
N CYS A 5 7.36 -43.19 31.86
CA CYS A 5 7.10 -41.75 31.92
C CYS A 5 8.28 -40.91 31.42
N LEU A 6 9.51 -41.41 31.52
CA LEU A 6 10.71 -40.70 31.05
C LEU A 6 10.87 -40.74 29.53
N LEU A 7 10.34 -41.78 28.87
CA LEU A 7 10.33 -41.91 27.40
C LEU A 7 9.31 -41.00 26.71
N PHE A 8 8.28 -40.51 27.43
CA PHE A 8 7.26 -39.61 26.88
C PHE A 8 7.68 -38.13 26.92
N MET A 9 8.66 -37.75 27.75
CA MET A 9 9.15 -36.37 27.84
C MET A 9 10.19 -36.01 26.77
N SER A 10 10.81 -36.99 26.09
CA SER A 10 11.82 -36.71 25.05
C SER A 10 11.24 -36.38 23.67
N LEU A 11 9.92 -36.54 23.46
CA LEU A 11 9.28 -36.32 22.15
C LEU A 11 8.87 -34.86 21.89
N PHE A 12 9.00 -33.96 22.87
CA PHE A 12 8.61 -32.55 22.72
C PHE A 12 9.75 -31.60 22.31
N LEU A 13 10.98 -32.09 22.13
CA LEU A 13 12.15 -31.24 21.86
C LEU A 13 12.43 -30.99 20.36
N VAL A 14 11.57 -31.46 19.45
CA VAL A 14 11.75 -31.29 17.99
C VAL A 14 10.58 -30.53 17.34
N ALA A 15 9.87 -29.70 18.10
CA ALA A 15 9.13 -28.57 17.52
C ALA A 15 10.09 -27.38 17.34
N CYS A 16 11.18 -27.61 16.60
CA CYS A 16 11.98 -26.53 16.06
C CYS A 16 11.16 -25.94 14.91
N GLU A 17 10.14 -25.13 15.26
CA GLU A 17 9.54 -24.21 14.31
C GLU A 17 10.68 -23.32 13.83
N LYS A 18 11.25 -23.66 12.65
CA LYS A 18 12.11 -22.73 11.93
C LYS A 18 11.32 -21.43 11.86
N GLU A 19 11.85 -20.34 12.41
CA GLU A 19 11.24 -19.02 12.26
C GLU A 19 10.82 -18.86 10.81
N LYS A 20 9.52 -18.72 10.57
CA LYS A 20 9.00 -18.53 9.22
C LYS A 20 9.60 -17.21 8.75
N LYS A 21 10.53 -17.28 7.82
CA LYS A 21 11.10 -16.08 7.21
C LYS A 21 9.93 -15.23 6.68
N GLN A 22 9.82 -14.00 7.17
CA GLN A 22 8.66 -13.16 6.93
C GLN A 22 8.99 -12.11 5.87
N GLY A 23 8.18 -12.01 4.83
CA GLY A 23 8.24 -10.88 3.90
C GLY A 23 7.85 -9.60 4.61
N LYS A 24 8.61 -8.53 4.39
CA LYS A 24 8.37 -7.24 5.02
C LYS A 24 8.70 -6.12 4.05
N LEU A 25 7.76 -5.22 3.85
CA LEU A 25 7.89 -4.12 2.90
C LEU A 25 7.73 -2.78 3.61
N SER A 26 8.36 -1.74 3.06
CA SER A 26 8.18 -0.34 3.50
C SER A 26 8.18 0.59 2.30
N ILE A 27 7.32 1.62 2.33
CA ILE A 27 7.40 2.74 1.39
C ILE A 27 8.66 3.55 1.73
N ALA A 28 9.62 3.56 0.80
CA ALA A 28 10.90 4.26 0.96
C ALA A 28 10.80 5.73 0.53
N GLU A 29 10.03 5.98 -0.52
CA GLU A 29 9.81 7.31 -1.10
C GLU A 29 8.36 7.40 -1.57
N GLN A 30 7.73 8.57 -1.42
CA GLN A 30 6.43 8.86 -2.02
C GLN A 30 6.33 10.34 -2.38
N THR A 31 5.66 10.61 -3.50
CA THR A 31 5.38 11.95 -4.00
C THR A 31 3.96 11.96 -4.56
N PHE A 32 3.26 13.07 -4.35
CA PHE A 32 1.93 13.29 -4.87
C PHE A 32 1.95 14.49 -5.81
N HIS A 33 1.34 14.33 -6.98
CA HIS A 33 1.28 15.37 -7.98
C HIS A 33 -0.17 15.66 -8.33
N MET A 34 -0.56 16.93 -8.27
CA MET A 34 -1.85 17.38 -8.74
C MET A 34 -1.78 17.67 -10.23
N ARG A 35 -2.61 16.98 -11.00
CA ARG A 35 -2.80 17.15 -12.44
C ARG A 35 -4.17 17.79 -12.69
N GLN A 36 -4.25 18.71 -13.64
CA GLN A 36 -5.51 19.28 -14.09
C GLN A 36 -6.00 18.50 -15.32
N ASP A 37 -7.16 17.86 -15.23
CA ASP A 37 -7.73 17.05 -16.33
C ASP A 37 -8.60 17.88 -17.26
N THR A 38 -9.36 18.82 -16.71
CA THR A 38 -10.20 19.77 -17.45
C THR A 38 -10.09 21.15 -16.81
N GLU A 39 -10.73 22.16 -17.38
CA GLU A 39 -10.78 23.51 -16.80
C GLU A 39 -11.22 23.51 -15.32
N ASN A 40 -12.10 22.58 -14.93
CA ASN A 40 -12.69 22.54 -13.59
C ASN A 40 -12.38 21.27 -12.79
N THR A 41 -11.54 20.35 -13.28
CA THR A 41 -11.26 19.08 -12.58
C THR A 41 -9.77 18.85 -12.35
N PHE A 42 -9.44 18.40 -11.15
CA PHE A 42 -8.09 18.08 -10.72
C PHE A 42 -8.05 16.67 -10.13
N THR A 43 -6.95 15.98 -10.38
CA THR A 43 -6.70 14.62 -9.90
C THR A 43 -5.33 14.58 -9.22
N ILE A 44 -5.22 13.78 -8.17
CA ILE A 44 -3.94 13.52 -7.49
C ILE A 44 -3.41 12.16 -7.93
N ASP A 45 -2.21 12.18 -8.50
CA ASP A 45 -1.46 10.99 -8.88
C ASP A 45 -0.34 10.74 -7.85
N ALA A 46 0.06 9.48 -7.68
CA ALA A 46 1.11 9.08 -6.76
C ALA A 46 2.25 8.35 -7.47
N LYS A 47 3.48 8.65 -7.06
CA LYS A 47 4.69 7.94 -7.47
C LYS A 47 5.61 7.76 -6.30
N GLY A 48 6.37 6.68 -6.29
CA GLY A 48 7.33 6.46 -5.23
C GLY A 48 8.09 5.16 -5.39
N LYS A 49 8.65 4.71 -4.27
CA LYS A 49 9.42 3.49 -4.21
C LYS A 49 9.06 2.68 -2.99
N ILE A 50 9.13 1.38 -3.16
CA ILE A 50 8.93 0.39 -2.12
C ILE A 50 10.21 -0.41 -1.96
N ARG A 51 10.58 -0.70 -0.71
CA ARG A 51 11.74 -1.50 -0.37
C ARG A 51 11.31 -2.75 0.38
N ASN A 52 11.87 -3.89 -0.03
CA ASN A 52 11.78 -5.11 0.76
C ASN A 52 12.84 -5.08 1.87
N ILE A 53 12.37 -4.96 3.11
CA ILE A 53 13.17 -4.89 4.33
C ILE A 53 13.10 -6.20 5.13
N GLY A 54 12.54 -7.26 4.53
CA GLY A 54 12.50 -8.62 5.09
C GLY A 54 13.60 -9.52 4.53
N ASP A 55 13.62 -10.75 5.03
CA ASP A 55 14.67 -11.74 4.74
C ASP A 55 14.32 -12.72 3.61
N VAL A 56 13.17 -12.52 2.96
CA VAL A 56 12.68 -13.30 1.81
C VAL A 56 12.17 -12.38 0.72
N ASP A 57 12.24 -12.89 -0.50
CA ASP A 57 11.67 -12.23 -1.65
C ASP A 57 10.15 -12.19 -1.56
N VAL A 58 9.55 -11.21 -2.21
CA VAL A 58 8.10 -11.06 -2.30
C VAL A 58 7.66 -10.92 -3.75
N LYS A 59 6.40 -11.24 -4.03
CA LYS A 59 5.77 -11.12 -5.34
C LYS A 59 4.34 -10.62 -5.21
N ASN A 60 3.75 -10.22 -6.35
CA ASN A 60 2.37 -9.73 -6.44
C ASN A 60 2.10 -8.60 -5.43
N VAL A 61 3.01 -7.62 -5.35
CA VAL A 61 2.91 -6.53 -4.39
C VAL A 61 1.94 -5.48 -4.93
N VAL A 62 0.82 -5.28 -4.23
CA VAL A 62 -0.19 -4.28 -4.58
C VAL A 62 0.01 -3.04 -3.74
N VAL A 63 0.16 -1.89 -4.41
CA VAL A 63 0.30 -0.58 -3.77
C VAL A 63 -0.84 0.33 -4.24
N THR A 64 -1.45 1.06 -3.31
CA THR A 64 -2.52 2.04 -3.59
C THR A 64 -2.34 3.29 -2.73
N GLY A 65 -3.21 4.29 -2.89
CA GLY A 65 -3.13 5.57 -2.19
C GLY A 65 -4.40 5.92 -1.43
N TYR A 66 -4.24 6.59 -0.30
CA TYR A 66 -5.33 7.13 0.51
C TYR A 66 -5.14 8.63 0.71
N CYS A 67 -6.25 9.36 0.66
CA CYS A 67 -6.34 10.69 1.24
C CYS A 67 -7.15 10.60 2.54
N ARG A 68 -6.47 10.59 3.68
CA ARG A 68 -7.14 10.42 4.99
C ARG A 68 -7.85 11.68 5.48
N SER A 69 -7.55 12.84 4.90
CA SER A 69 -8.26 14.10 5.20
C SER A 69 -9.43 14.38 4.26
N CYS A 70 -9.57 13.62 3.17
CA CYS A 70 -10.61 13.86 2.18
C CYS A 70 -11.97 13.37 2.68
N PRO A 71 -13.03 14.18 2.61
CA PRO A 71 -14.38 13.70 2.84
C PRO A 71 -14.72 12.61 1.82
N GLY A 72 -15.13 11.45 2.31
CA GLY A 72 -15.57 10.32 1.48
C GLY A 72 -16.93 10.51 0.81
N LEU A 73 -17.48 11.73 0.85
CA LEU A 73 -18.77 12.10 0.28
C LEU A 73 -18.54 12.97 -0.95
N TRP A 74 -19.24 12.65 -2.03
CA TRP A 74 -19.22 13.45 -3.24
C TRP A 74 -19.69 14.89 -2.97
N GLY A 75 -18.92 15.88 -3.42
CA GLY A 75 -19.24 17.30 -3.23
C GLY A 75 -18.32 18.24 -4.00
N VAL A 76 -18.86 19.35 -4.49
CA VAL A 76 -18.09 20.34 -5.26
C VAL A 76 -17.24 21.20 -4.33
N GLY A 77 -16.03 21.56 -4.76
CA GLY A 77 -15.15 22.46 -4.02
C GLY A 77 -14.44 21.80 -2.83
N GLN A 78 -14.28 20.48 -2.86
CA GLN A 78 -13.52 19.70 -1.89
C GLN A 78 -12.87 18.47 -2.54
N TRP A 79 -11.77 18.01 -1.95
CA TRP A 79 -11.12 16.77 -2.36
C TRP A 79 -11.98 15.58 -1.97
N GLN A 80 -12.09 14.61 -2.86
CA GLN A 80 -12.94 13.45 -2.71
C GLN A 80 -12.14 12.19 -2.97
N THR A 81 -12.52 11.14 -2.27
CA THR A 81 -12.10 9.78 -2.57
C THR A 81 -13.34 8.93 -2.75
N SER A 82 -13.18 7.75 -3.33
CA SER A 82 -14.21 6.72 -3.33
C SER A 82 -13.90 5.72 -2.20
N PRO A 83 -14.24 6.02 -0.93
CA PRO A 83 -13.79 5.23 0.23
C PRO A 83 -14.36 3.81 0.28
N ASP A 84 -15.55 3.59 -0.30
CA ASP A 84 -16.33 2.36 -0.15
C ASP A 84 -16.45 1.56 -1.46
N LEU A 85 -15.63 1.88 -2.46
CA LEU A 85 -15.58 1.16 -3.73
C LEU A 85 -14.24 0.47 -3.88
N GLU A 86 -14.26 -0.71 -4.50
CA GLU A 86 -13.05 -1.39 -4.94
C GLU A 86 -12.22 -0.43 -5.80
N ARG A 87 -10.92 -0.36 -5.52
CA ARG A 87 -10.00 0.50 -6.29
C ARG A 87 -9.96 0.05 -7.74
N MET A 88 -10.18 1.01 -8.64
CA MET A 88 -10.07 0.79 -10.06
C MET A 88 -8.62 0.41 -10.43
N PRO A 89 -8.38 -0.32 -11.54
CA PRO A 89 -7.04 -0.75 -11.90
C PRO A 89 -6.00 0.38 -11.96
N GLN A 90 -6.39 1.58 -12.39
CA GLN A 90 -5.49 2.74 -12.43
C GLN A 90 -5.15 3.35 -11.06
N GLN A 91 -5.93 3.03 -10.01
CA GLN A 91 -5.75 3.51 -8.63
C GLN A 91 -4.80 2.63 -7.81
N LYS A 92 -4.19 1.64 -8.44
CA LYS A 92 -3.20 0.75 -7.83
C LYS A 92 -2.09 0.44 -8.82
N ASP A 93 -0.95 0.06 -8.28
CA ASP A 93 0.14 -0.54 -9.04
C ASP A 93 0.40 -1.95 -8.52
N THR A 94 0.81 -2.85 -9.41
CA THR A 94 1.16 -4.23 -9.06
C THR A 94 2.58 -4.52 -9.50
N ILE A 95 3.47 -4.65 -8.51
CA ILE A 95 4.87 -4.99 -8.73
C ILE A 95 5.00 -6.51 -8.64
N ASN A 96 5.45 -7.12 -9.73
CA ASN A 96 5.47 -8.57 -9.85
C ASN A 96 6.40 -9.24 -8.84
N TYR A 97 7.55 -8.63 -8.53
CA TYR A 97 8.57 -9.24 -7.68
C TYR A 97 9.51 -8.19 -7.07
N ILE A 98 9.91 -8.40 -5.82
CA ILE A 98 10.94 -7.60 -5.12
C ILE A 98 11.82 -8.56 -4.30
N ALA A 99 13.08 -8.69 -4.68
CA ALA A 99 14.05 -9.49 -3.93
C ALA A 99 14.25 -8.96 -2.50
N ALA A 100 14.68 -9.81 -1.56
CA ALA A 100 15.09 -9.39 -0.23
C ALA A 100 16.17 -8.28 -0.30
N GLY A 101 15.94 -7.16 0.40
CA GLY A 101 16.80 -5.97 0.31
C GLY A 101 16.63 -5.12 -0.96
N GLY A 102 15.80 -5.57 -1.91
CA GLY A 102 15.53 -4.90 -3.18
C GLY A 102 14.58 -3.71 -3.04
N GLU A 103 14.55 -2.89 -4.10
CA GLU A 103 13.71 -1.70 -4.20
C GLU A 103 13.08 -1.65 -5.60
N GLU A 104 11.80 -1.30 -5.66
CA GLU A 104 11.05 -1.15 -6.91
C GLU A 104 10.23 0.14 -6.89
N SER A 105 9.95 0.68 -8.08
CA SER A 105 9.14 1.89 -8.22
C SER A 105 7.66 1.54 -8.36
N PHE A 106 6.80 2.40 -7.85
CA PHE A 106 5.35 2.34 -8.10
C PHE A 106 4.83 3.65 -8.70
N SER A 107 3.77 3.56 -9.49
CA SER A 107 3.04 4.72 -10.03
C SER A 107 1.58 4.39 -10.28
N PHE A 108 0.67 5.20 -9.74
CA PHE A 108 -0.78 5.09 -9.98
C PHE A 108 -1.45 6.46 -9.94
N THR A 109 -2.67 6.54 -10.47
CA THR A 109 -3.42 7.80 -10.63
C THR A 109 -4.66 7.81 -9.74
N GLU A 110 -5.39 8.92 -9.69
CA GLU A 110 -6.73 8.99 -9.08
C GLU A 110 -6.76 8.61 -7.58
N VAL A 111 -5.78 9.11 -6.81
CA VAL A 111 -5.77 8.99 -5.33
C VAL A 111 -6.95 9.74 -4.72
N ALA A 112 -7.19 10.94 -5.25
CA ALA A 112 -8.30 11.80 -4.89
C ALA A 112 -8.58 12.78 -6.04
N ASP A 113 -9.84 13.19 -6.15
CA ASP A 113 -10.34 14.04 -7.23
C ASP A 113 -10.97 15.30 -6.65
N TYR A 114 -10.96 16.39 -7.42
CA TYR A 114 -11.54 17.66 -7.05
C TYR A 114 -12.29 18.27 -8.22
N LEU A 115 -13.56 18.63 -8.00
CA LEU A 115 -14.36 19.43 -8.92
C LEU A 115 -14.41 20.87 -8.41
N LEU A 116 -13.93 21.81 -9.22
CA LEU A 116 -13.93 23.23 -8.94
C LEU A 116 -15.36 23.79 -8.91
N THR A 117 -15.63 24.69 -7.97
CA THR A 117 -16.81 25.56 -8.03
C THR A 117 -16.48 26.78 -8.88
N ALA A 118 -17.47 27.30 -9.61
CA ALA A 118 -17.33 28.60 -10.27
C ALA A 118 -16.83 29.62 -9.24
N ASP A 119 -15.84 30.42 -9.64
CA ASP A 119 -15.20 31.47 -8.84
C ASP A 119 -14.14 31.03 -7.80
N ARG A 120 -13.75 29.74 -7.74
CA ARG A 120 -12.62 29.30 -6.90
C ARG A 120 -11.29 29.24 -7.66
N LYS A 121 -10.20 29.47 -6.93
CA LYS A 121 -8.83 29.27 -7.43
C LYS A 121 -8.46 27.79 -7.44
N THR A 122 -7.44 27.42 -8.22
CA THR A 122 -6.80 26.10 -8.20
C THR A 122 -6.63 25.59 -6.76
N PRO A 123 -7.08 24.37 -6.44
CA PRO A 123 -6.99 23.84 -5.08
C PRO A 123 -5.53 23.59 -4.68
N GLU A 124 -5.25 23.62 -3.39
CA GLU A 124 -4.00 23.10 -2.84
C GLU A 124 -4.11 21.59 -2.60
N LEU A 125 -2.98 20.88 -2.56
CA LEU A 125 -2.97 19.45 -2.20
C LEU A 125 -3.54 19.25 -0.78
N PRO A 126 -4.38 18.23 -0.56
CA PRO A 126 -4.90 17.90 0.76
C PRO A 126 -3.81 17.34 1.66
N GLU A 127 -4.02 17.45 2.97
CA GLU A 127 -3.15 16.82 3.96
C GLU A 127 -3.34 15.30 4.01
N LYS A 128 -2.43 14.60 4.70
CA LYS A 128 -2.56 13.15 5.00
C LYS A 128 -2.80 12.26 3.77
N LEU A 129 -2.12 12.58 2.67
CA LEU A 129 -1.94 11.69 1.53
C LEU A 129 -0.91 10.60 1.89
N GLU A 130 -1.21 9.35 1.56
CA GLU A 130 -0.38 8.20 1.92
C GLU A 130 -0.45 7.11 0.86
N ALA A 131 0.70 6.61 0.42
CA ALA A 131 0.80 5.35 -0.32
C ALA A 131 0.85 4.18 0.67
N VAL A 132 0.08 3.13 0.39
CA VAL A 132 -0.09 1.98 1.28
C VAL A 132 0.14 0.70 0.49
N ILE A 133 0.86 -0.22 1.11
CA ILE A 133 1.02 -1.59 0.64
C ILE A 133 -0.23 -2.35 1.06
N GLU A 134 -1.07 -2.69 0.08
CA GLU A 134 -2.35 -3.35 0.33
C GLU A 134 -2.16 -4.86 0.54
N SER A 135 -1.33 -5.49 -0.28
CA SER A 135 -1.06 -6.92 -0.21
C SER A 135 0.27 -7.30 -0.87
N PHE A 136 0.79 -8.48 -0.53
CA PHE A 136 1.91 -9.14 -1.19
C PHE A 136 1.94 -10.63 -0.81
N GLU A 137 2.68 -11.42 -1.57
CA GLU A 137 2.98 -12.82 -1.28
C GLU A 137 4.47 -13.00 -1.01
N THR A 138 4.84 -13.88 -0.07
CA THR A 138 6.23 -14.32 0.11
C THR A 138 6.58 -15.41 -0.90
N VAL A 139 7.80 -15.38 -1.44
CA VAL A 139 8.34 -16.49 -2.23
C VAL A 139 8.94 -17.53 -1.29
N GLU A 140 8.44 -18.76 -1.33
CA GLU A 140 8.93 -19.89 -0.52
C GLU A 140 10.26 -20.48 -1.05
#